data_AF-A0A1R2D237-F1
#
_entry.id   AF-A0A1R2D237-F1
#
_cell.length_a   1.000
_cell.length_b   1.000
_cell.length_c   1.000
_cell.angle_alpha   90.00
_cell.angle_beta   90.00
_cell.angle_gamma   90.00
#
_symmetry.space_group_name_H-M   'P 1'
#
loop_
_entity.id
_entity.type
_entity.pdbx_description
1 polymer ?
#
loop_
_entity_poly.entity_id
_entity_poly.type
_entity_poly.pdbx_seq_one_letter_code
_entity_poly.pdbx_strand_id
1 'polypeptide(L)'
;MLTCKLDLEKVKCSLKEINNYVERKNYNRVKRHSIYPKTQSQPILPSVKDIQQKIIRKPQEENKQILVIKGHKEVKNTEPEINGAIILPSTLEKFLKTIKKTSTTTRKVPEIPVDQINTQIKDIESHYSPETLNNKPPFNISLGGKSAFDIIKGMSKDCFRLTESPDKKIIWSLGLVYELLGEEFNPDSSTAKSRVQDFLNFCIESPNISEFLMDVSKSFDFSDNNVDAVEEYIKGKEDLLAPQIYTQVSQLCGLMMVSLREAVVYAGLIKGKSPVWRIYSRLQYKKAVMENRV
;
A
#
# COMPACT_ATOMS: atom_id res chain seq x y z
N MET A 1 20.69 -8.65 24.50
CA MET A 1 19.72 -7.54 24.32
C MET A 1 20.44 -6.35 23.72
N LEU A 2 20.30 -6.10 22.42
CA LEU A 2 20.80 -4.89 21.76
C LEU A 2 19.61 -4.21 21.10
N THR A 3 19.09 -3.18 21.77
CA THR A 3 18.04 -2.30 21.25
C THR A 3 18.65 -1.39 20.19
N CYS A 4 18.21 -1.52 18.95
CA CYS A 4 18.48 -0.52 17.91
C CYS A 4 17.80 0.78 18.34
N LYS A 5 18.56 1.73 18.92
CA LYS A 5 18.10 3.05 19.33
C LYS A 5 17.97 3.96 18.09
N LEU A 6 17.05 3.62 17.20
CA LEU A 6 16.42 4.64 16.37
C LEU A 6 15.33 5.28 17.23
N ASP A 7 15.48 6.59 17.43
CA ASP A 7 14.68 7.47 18.29
C ASP A 7 13.17 7.15 18.14
N LEU A 8 12.64 6.33 19.05
CA LEU A 8 11.31 5.71 18.94
C LEU A 8 10.21 6.76 18.76
N GLU A 9 10.42 7.94 19.35
CA GLU A 9 9.54 9.10 19.24
C GLU A 9 9.55 9.72 17.84
N LYS A 10 10.71 9.80 17.16
CA LYS A 10 10.77 10.28 15.77
C LYS A 10 10.05 9.34 14.83
N VAL A 11 10.22 8.02 15.00
CA VAL A 11 9.53 7.03 14.16
C VAL A 11 8.02 7.05 14.42
N LYS A 12 7.57 7.15 15.67
CA LYS A 12 6.14 7.30 16.00
C LYS A 12 5.55 8.57 15.42
N CYS A 13 6.24 9.71 15.54
CA CYS A 13 5.82 10.98 14.96
C CYS A 13 5.76 10.90 13.44
N SER A 14 6.79 10.37 12.77
CA SER A 14 6.80 10.17 11.33
C SER A 14 5.72 9.20 10.86
N LEU A 15 5.46 8.10 11.56
CA LEU A 15 4.36 7.18 11.22
C LEU A 15 2.98 7.80 11.43
N LYS A 16 2.82 8.63 12.46
CA LYS A 16 1.59 9.39 12.70
C LYS A 16 1.39 10.44 11.61
N GLU A 17 2.44 11.14 11.20
CA GLU A 17 2.42 12.13 10.12
C GLU A 17 2.17 11.50 8.75
N ILE A 18 2.84 10.38 8.46
CA ILE A 18 2.63 9.58 7.24
C ILE A 18 1.19 9.09 7.19
N ASN A 19 0.67 8.49 8.26
CA ASN A 19 -0.72 8.04 8.28
C ASN A 19 -1.71 9.21 8.13
N ASN A 20 -1.48 10.32 8.83
CA ASN A 20 -2.31 11.52 8.67
C ASN A 20 -2.24 12.09 7.24
N TYR A 21 -1.09 12.00 6.57
CA TYR A 21 -0.92 12.46 5.19
C TYR A 21 -1.64 11.55 4.20
N VAL A 22 -1.50 10.23 4.35
CA VAL A 22 -2.24 9.22 3.56
C VAL A 22 -3.74 9.39 3.74
N GLU A 23 -4.19 9.64 4.97
CA GLU A 23 -5.60 9.92 5.30
C GLU A 23 -6.08 11.30 4.85
N ARG A 24 -5.21 12.24 4.48
CA ARG A 24 -5.61 13.58 3.99
C ARG A 24 -5.57 13.68 2.47
N LYS A 25 -4.62 13.03 1.79
CA LYS A 25 -4.42 13.16 0.33
C LYS A 25 -5.24 12.21 -0.53
N ASN A 26 -5.69 11.08 0.03
CA ASN A 26 -6.68 10.22 -0.64
C ASN A 26 -8.13 10.75 -0.51
N TYR A 27 -8.31 11.97 0.00
CA TYR A 27 -9.61 12.57 0.27
C TYR A 27 -9.81 13.86 -0.55
N ASN A 28 -10.41 13.72 -1.72
CA ASN A 28 -11.38 14.73 -2.14
C ASN A 28 -12.70 14.40 -1.44
N ARG A 29 -12.96 15.12 -0.36
CA ARG A 29 -14.18 15.02 0.43
C ARG A 29 -15.36 15.52 -0.40
N VAL A 30 -16.00 14.64 -1.17
CA VAL A 30 -17.40 14.86 -1.55
C VAL A 30 -18.19 14.84 -0.24
N LYS A 31 -18.80 15.98 0.10
CA LYS A 31 -19.58 16.16 1.33
C LYS A 31 -20.65 15.07 1.39
N ARG A 32 -20.52 14.12 2.32
CA ARG A 32 -21.63 13.25 2.72
C ARG A 32 -22.34 13.88 3.91
N HIS A 33 -23.65 14.03 3.77
CA HIS A 33 -24.54 14.39 4.86
C HIS A 33 -24.68 13.21 5.83
N SER A 34 -24.63 13.55 7.12
CA SER A 34 -24.82 12.65 8.25
C SER A 34 -26.25 12.13 8.27
N ILE A 35 -26.41 10.81 8.19
CA ILE A 35 -27.64 10.14 8.60
C ILE A 35 -27.48 9.91 10.11
N TYR A 36 -28.06 10.78 10.94
CA TYR A 36 -28.54 10.60 12.33
C TYR A 36 -28.72 11.98 13.03
N PRO A 37 -29.73 12.15 13.91
CA PRO A 37 -30.15 13.46 14.44
C PRO A 37 -29.20 14.00 15.53
N LYS A 38 -29.06 15.34 15.55
CA LYS A 38 -28.18 16.12 16.43
C LYS A 38 -28.73 16.29 17.85
N THR A 39 -27.85 16.19 18.85
CA THR A 39 -27.78 16.94 20.13
C THR A 39 -26.48 16.44 20.82
N GLN A 40 -25.58 17.20 21.46
CA GLN A 40 -25.49 18.55 22.01
C GLN A 40 -23.99 18.98 22.07
N SER A 41 -23.75 20.30 22.04
CA SER A 41 -22.53 21.07 22.38
C SER A 41 -21.16 20.68 21.78
N GLN A 42 -20.75 21.40 20.72
CA GLN A 42 -19.35 21.53 20.32
C GLN A 42 -18.66 22.65 21.12
N PRO A 43 -17.39 22.51 21.55
CA PRO A 43 -16.58 23.66 21.95
C PRO A 43 -16.20 24.49 20.71
N ILE A 44 -16.37 25.80 20.81
CA ILE A 44 -16.07 26.77 19.75
C ILE A 44 -14.53 26.89 19.62
N LEU A 45 -13.99 26.62 18.42
CA LEU A 45 -12.60 26.92 18.06
C LEU A 45 -12.55 28.22 17.21
N PRO A 46 -11.48 29.02 17.36
CA PRO A 46 -11.39 30.38 16.82
C PRO A 46 -11.32 30.42 15.29
N SER A 47 -11.86 31.49 14.70
CA SER A 47 -12.01 31.65 13.25
C SER A 47 -10.74 32.20 12.58
N VAL A 48 -10.59 31.90 11.29
CA VAL A 48 -9.45 32.17 10.39
C VAL A 48 -9.04 33.66 10.26
N LYS A 49 -9.75 34.59 10.91
CA LYS A 49 -9.38 36.02 10.91
C LYS A 49 -8.19 36.37 11.80
N ASP A 50 -7.77 35.48 12.69
CA ASP A 50 -6.69 35.76 13.67
C ASP A 50 -5.27 35.44 13.15
N ILE A 51 -5.12 34.90 11.93
CA ILE A 51 -3.80 34.46 11.40
C ILE A 51 -3.18 35.47 10.40
N GLN A 52 -3.91 36.48 9.94
CA GLN A 52 -3.46 37.35 8.84
C GLN A 52 -2.57 38.56 9.20
N GLN A 53 -2.09 38.73 10.45
CA GLN A 53 -1.34 39.94 10.83
C GLN A 53 0.17 39.82 11.06
N LYS A 54 0.81 38.69 10.77
CA LYS A 54 2.28 38.65 10.76
C LYS A 54 2.79 37.97 9.50
N ILE A 55 3.16 38.81 8.53
CA ILE A 55 4.40 38.80 7.74
C ILE A 55 4.09 39.57 6.45
N ILE A 56 4.11 40.90 6.57
CA ILE A 56 4.46 41.80 5.46
C ILE A 56 5.75 42.47 5.91
N ARG A 57 6.84 42.21 5.19
CA ARG A 57 7.88 43.19 4.79
C ARG A 57 8.92 42.48 3.90
N LYS A 58 8.82 42.77 2.59
CA LYS A 58 9.88 42.73 1.55
C LYS A 58 10.85 43.94 1.77
N PRO A 59 12.01 44.11 1.08
CA PRO A 59 12.30 43.94 -0.38
C PRO A 59 13.60 43.15 -0.69
N GLN A 60 13.84 42.48 -1.84
CA GLN A 60 13.92 42.80 -3.29
C GLN A 60 15.36 43.10 -3.79
N GLU A 61 15.72 42.50 -4.94
CA GLU A 61 16.82 42.75 -5.94
C GLU A 61 17.77 41.54 -6.15
N GLU A 62 18.41 41.28 -7.29
CA GLU A 62 18.13 41.37 -8.74
C GLU A 62 19.28 40.60 -9.45
N ASN A 63 19.02 40.10 -10.67
CA ASN A 63 19.95 39.98 -11.83
C ASN A 63 20.95 38.80 -12.08
N LYS A 64 20.80 38.23 -13.32
CA LYS A 64 21.78 37.73 -14.32
C LYS A 64 22.48 36.38 -14.07
N GLN A 65 22.77 35.49 -15.03
CA GLN A 65 22.65 35.43 -16.51
C GLN A 65 22.85 33.97 -16.97
N ILE A 66 22.31 33.62 -18.14
CA ILE A 66 22.48 32.35 -18.88
C ILE A 66 23.78 32.42 -19.71
N LEU A 67 24.52 31.31 -19.81
CA LEU A 67 25.50 31.13 -20.90
C LEU A 67 25.42 29.72 -21.51
N VAL A 68 25.14 29.70 -22.82
CA VAL A 68 25.16 28.57 -23.75
C VAL A 68 26.58 28.39 -24.27
N ILE A 69 27.09 27.16 -24.33
CA ILE A 69 28.20 26.79 -25.23
C ILE A 69 27.86 25.48 -25.97
N LYS A 70 27.72 25.60 -27.29
CA LYS A 70 27.73 24.52 -28.30
C LYS A 70 29.16 24.06 -28.58
N GLY A 71 29.36 22.78 -28.91
CA GLY A 71 30.54 22.31 -29.64
C GLY A 71 30.62 20.79 -29.77
N HIS A 72 30.29 20.28 -30.96
CA HIS A 72 30.37 18.88 -31.39
C HIS A 72 31.79 18.30 -31.39
N LYS A 73 31.90 16.97 -31.21
CA LYS A 73 32.79 16.09 -31.97
C LYS A 73 32.19 14.67 -32.06
N GLU A 74 31.86 14.25 -33.27
CA GLU A 74 31.60 12.86 -33.64
C GLU A 74 32.90 12.05 -33.55
N VAL A 75 32.84 10.85 -32.96
CA VAL A 75 33.82 9.77 -33.21
C VAL A 75 33.07 8.44 -33.32
N LYS A 76 32.93 8.02 -34.58
CA LYS A 76 32.88 6.67 -35.17
C LYS A 76 32.42 5.48 -34.32
N ASN A 77 31.36 4.85 -34.85
CA ASN A 77 30.96 3.45 -34.70
C ASN A 77 32.13 2.49 -34.49
N THR A 78 32.05 1.73 -33.40
CA THR A 78 32.56 0.36 -33.33
C THR A 78 31.49 -0.43 -32.58
N GLU A 79 30.84 -1.36 -33.27
CA GLU A 79 29.95 -2.34 -32.65
C GLU A 79 30.74 -3.09 -31.55
N PRO A 80 30.21 -3.26 -30.33
CA PRO A 80 30.62 -4.37 -29.51
C PRO A 80 29.76 -5.57 -29.89
N GLU A 81 30.46 -6.57 -30.38
CA GLU A 81 30.05 -7.95 -30.55
C GLU A 81 29.09 -8.41 -29.45
N ILE A 82 28.12 -9.21 -29.87
CA ILE A 82 27.15 -9.93 -29.04
C ILE A 82 27.94 -10.95 -28.20
N ASN A 83 28.59 -10.49 -27.15
CA ASN A 83 28.98 -11.35 -26.04
C ASN A 83 27.73 -11.56 -25.22
N GLY A 84 27.19 -12.78 -25.28
CA GLY A 84 26.00 -13.21 -24.55
C GLY A 84 26.07 -12.75 -23.11
N ALA A 85 25.41 -11.62 -22.82
CA ALA A 85 25.14 -11.20 -21.48
C ALA A 85 24.27 -12.31 -20.90
N ILE A 86 24.84 -13.10 -20.00
CA ILE A 86 24.03 -13.82 -19.03
C ILE A 86 23.26 -12.72 -18.31
N ILE A 87 22.02 -12.47 -18.74
CA ILE A 87 21.12 -11.53 -18.08
C ILE A 87 20.83 -12.20 -16.74
N LEU A 88 21.62 -11.84 -15.71
CA LEU A 88 21.34 -12.30 -14.37
C LEU A 88 19.95 -11.78 -14.00
N PRO A 89 19.02 -12.66 -13.57
CA PRO A 89 17.70 -12.23 -13.18
C PRO A 89 17.79 -11.15 -12.11
N SER A 90 17.01 -10.08 -12.26
CA SER A 90 16.89 -9.05 -11.24
C SER A 90 16.46 -9.67 -9.90
N THR A 91 16.80 -9.05 -8.76
CA THR A 91 16.38 -9.55 -7.44
C THR A 91 14.86 -9.71 -7.36
N LEU A 92 14.11 -8.82 -8.03
CA LEU A 92 12.66 -8.93 -8.21
C LEU A 92 12.26 -10.22 -8.93
N GLU A 93 12.85 -10.51 -10.10
CA GLU A 93 12.54 -11.74 -10.84
C GLU A 93 12.85 -13.00 -10.03
N LYS A 94 13.96 -13.01 -9.28
CA LYS A 94 14.30 -14.13 -8.40
C LYS A 94 13.24 -14.32 -7.33
N PHE A 95 12.83 -13.23 -6.68
CA PHE A 95 11.77 -13.26 -5.68
C PHE A 95 10.43 -13.74 -6.28
N LEU A 96 9.99 -13.16 -7.40
CA LEU A 96 8.73 -13.52 -8.05
C LEU A 96 8.72 -14.98 -8.54
N LYS A 97 9.88 -15.55 -8.91
CA LYS A 97 10.00 -16.99 -9.23
C LYS A 97 9.78 -17.90 -8.01
N THR A 98 9.97 -17.40 -6.79
CA THR A 98 9.65 -18.15 -5.57
C THR A 98 8.15 -18.17 -5.27
N ILE A 99 7.38 -17.26 -5.89
CA ILE A 99 5.95 -17.13 -5.68
C ILE A 99 5.22 -18.24 -6.43
N LYS A 100 4.60 -19.15 -5.67
CA LYS A 100 3.78 -20.22 -6.23
C LYS A 100 2.35 -19.73 -6.33
N LYS A 101 2.01 -19.11 -7.45
CA LYS A 101 0.62 -18.68 -7.70
C LYS A 101 -0.29 -19.89 -7.66
N THR A 102 -1.07 -20.01 -6.60
CA THR A 102 -2.13 -20.98 -6.50
C THR A 102 -3.35 -20.38 -7.17
N SER A 103 -3.76 -20.95 -8.31
CA SER A 103 -5.05 -20.65 -8.92
C SER A 103 -6.16 -21.32 -8.10
N THR A 104 -6.25 -21.00 -6.82
CA THR A 104 -7.21 -21.62 -5.90
C THR A 104 -8.53 -20.88 -5.97
N THR A 105 -9.37 -21.35 -6.89
CA THR A 105 -10.83 -21.13 -7.01
C THR A 105 -11.62 -21.68 -5.82
N THR A 106 -10.95 -22.17 -4.77
CA THR A 106 -11.55 -22.90 -3.64
C THR A 106 -12.04 -22.03 -2.49
N ARG A 107 -11.67 -20.75 -2.45
CA ARG A 107 -12.14 -19.82 -1.40
C ARG A 107 -13.56 -19.36 -1.72
N LYS A 108 -14.49 -19.60 -0.79
CA LYS A 108 -15.91 -19.31 -1.01
C LYS A 108 -16.13 -17.80 -1.08
N VAL A 109 -16.64 -17.32 -2.22
CA VAL A 109 -17.21 -15.96 -2.31
C VAL A 109 -18.18 -15.75 -1.14
N PRO A 110 -17.99 -14.69 -0.32
CA PRO A 110 -18.85 -14.43 0.84
C PRO A 110 -20.32 -14.37 0.43
N GLU A 111 -21.16 -15.11 1.15
CA GLU A 111 -22.62 -15.14 0.94
C GLU A 111 -23.23 -13.82 1.44
N ILE A 112 -23.36 -12.86 0.53
CA ILE A 112 -24.18 -11.65 0.73
C ILE A 112 -25.47 -11.90 -0.05
N PRO A 113 -26.67 -11.76 0.53
CA PRO A 113 -27.91 -11.93 -0.21
C PRO A 113 -27.95 -11.06 -1.46
N VAL A 114 -28.38 -11.63 -2.59
CA VAL A 114 -28.39 -10.93 -3.91
C VAL A 114 -29.17 -9.62 -3.83
N ASP A 115 -30.26 -9.57 -3.07
CA ASP A 115 -31.04 -8.35 -2.87
C ASP A 115 -30.24 -7.24 -2.20
N GLN A 116 -29.42 -7.57 -1.20
CA GLN A 116 -28.54 -6.60 -0.54
C GLN A 116 -27.46 -6.07 -1.51
N ILE A 117 -26.92 -6.95 -2.36
CA ILE A 117 -25.96 -6.55 -3.41
C ILE A 117 -26.65 -5.57 -4.38
N ASN A 118 -27.84 -5.91 -4.86
CA ASN A 118 -28.60 -5.06 -5.78
C ASN A 118 -28.94 -3.69 -5.17
N THR A 119 -29.31 -3.64 -3.89
CA THR A 119 -29.55 -2.37 -3.19
C THR A 119 -28.28 -1.52 -3.12
N GLN A 120 -27.13 -2.11 -2.78
CA GLN A 120 -25.86 -1.38 -2.71
C GLN A 120 -25.39 -0.88 -4.08
N ILE A 121 -25.57 -1.69 -5.14
CA ILE A 121 -25.27 -1.29 -6.51
C ILE A 121 -26.12 -0.08 -6.91
N LYS A 122 -27.45 -0.14 -6.70
CA LYS A 122 -28.36 0.96 -7.03
C LYS A 122 -28.04 2.24 -6.27
N ASP A 123 -27.69 2.13 -4.99
CA ASP A 123 -27.28 3.29 -4.18
C ASP A 123 -25.99 3.92 -4.71
N ILE A 124 -25.01 3.12 -5.14
CA ILE A 124 -23.79 3.67 -5.75
C ILE A 124 -24.12 4.36 -7.08
N GLU A 125 -24.92 3.73 -7.94
CA GLU A 125 -25.32 4.26 -9.25
C GLU A 125 -26.12 5.57 -9.13
N SER A 126 -26.90 5.75 -8.07
CA SER A 126 -27.64 7.01 -7.85
C SER A 126 -26.77 8.18 -7.40
N HIS A 127 -25.55 7.91 -6.90
CA HIS A 127 -24.66 8.93 -6.33
C HIS A 127 -23.39 9.20 -7.16
N TYR A 128 -23.06 8.33 -8.12
CA TYR A 128 -21.81 8.39 -8.87
C TYR A 128 -22.04 8.19 -10.37
N SER A 129 -21.35 8.98 -11.19
CA SER A 129 -21.46 8.88 -12.65
C SER A 129 -20.84 7.58 -13.19
N PRO A 130 -21.33 7.06 -14.34
CA PRO A 130 -20.70 5.91 -15.01
C PRO A 130 -19.21 6.13 -15.30
N GLU A 131 -18.81 7.36 -15.66
CA GLU A 131 -17.40 7.73 -15.86
C GLU A 131 -16.56 7.49 -14.60
N THR A 132 -17.08 7.86 -13.42
CA THR A 132 -16.41 7.65 -12.13
C THR A 132 -16.29 6.16 -11.81
N LEU A 133 -17.33 5.38 -12.08
CA LEU A 133 -17.37 3.94 -11.78
C LEU A 133 -16.53 3.10 -12.73
N ASN A 134 -16.34 3.56 -13.98
CA ASN A 134 -15.54 2.89 -15.00
C ASN A 134 -14.08 3.33 -15.02
N ASN A 135 -13.72 4.40 -14.31
CA ASN A 135 -12.33 4.83 -14.16
C ASN A 135 -11.58 3.91 -13.19
N LYS A 136 -10.75 3.02 -13.73
CA LYS A 136 -9.94 2.04 -12.99
C LYS A 136 -8.46 2.46 -13.01
N PRO A 137 -8.05 3.47 -12.21
CA PRO A 137 -6.66 3.89 -12.16
C PRO A 137 -5.76 2.75 -11.66
N PRO A 138 -4.54 2.60 -12.18
CA PRO A 138 -3.61 1.59 -11.70
C PRO A 138 -3.23 1.85 -10.23
N PHE A 139 -2.98 0.78 -9.48
CA PHE A 139 -2.47 0.89 -8.13
C PHE A 139 -1.13 1.61 -8.13
N ASN A 140 -1.01 2.62 -7.29
CA ASN A 140 0.22 3.34 -7.05
C ASN A 140 0.33 3.62 -5.56
N ILE A 141 1.49 3.31 -4.99
CA ILE A 141 1.78 3.63 -3.60
C ILE A 141 1.81 5.16 -3.44
N SER A 142 1.19 5.64 -2.36
CA SER A 142 1.17 7.05 -2.03
C SER A 142 2.57 7.58 -1.72
N LEU A 143 2.69 8.91 -1.58
CA LEU A 143 3.93 9.49 -1.06
C LEU A 143 4.27 8.96 0.34
N GLY A 144 3.26 8.66 1.17
CA GLY A 144 3.46 8.13 2.51
C GLY A 144 4.09 6.73 2.50
N GLY A 145 3.60 5.83 1.66
CA GLY A 145 4.20 4.50 1.49
C GLY A 145 5.59 4.55 0.87
N LYS A 146 5.83 5.46 -0.11
CA LYS A 146 7.17 5.70 -0.67
C LYS A 146 8.15 6.17 0.40
N SER A 147 7.77 7.16 1.21
CA SER A 147 8.58 7.62 2.33
C SER A 147 8.84 6.52 3.35
N ALA A 148 7.86 5.64 3.61
CA ALA A 148 8.06 4.50 4.49
C ALA A 148 9.13 3.54 3.93
N PHE A 149 9.11 3.25 2.64
CA PHE A 149 10.13 2.42 1.98
C PHE A 149 11.52 3.07 1.98
N ASP A 150 11.60 4.39 1.82
CA ASP A 150 12.86 5.13 1.94
C ASP A 150 13.43 5.08 3.37
N ILE A 151 12.57 5.11 4.39
CA ILE A 151 13.00 4.89 5.79
C ILE A 151 13.51 3.46 5.96
N ILE A 152 12.81 2.46 5.41
CA ILE A 152 13.23 1.04 5.46
C ILE A 152 14.62 0.86 4.84
N LYS A 153 14.88 1.51 3.71
CA LYS A 153 16.20 1.50 3.04
C LYS A 153 17.33 1.97 3.96
N GLY A 154 17.05 2.90 4.89
CA GLY A 154 18.03 3.41 5.86
C GLY A 154 18.18 2.57 7.13
N MET A 155 17.40 1.49 7.31
CA MET A 155 17.46 0.67 8.52
C MET A 155 18.69 -0.26 8.52
N SER A 156 19.17 -0.62 9.72
CA SER A 156 20.20 -1.65 9.87
C SER A 156 19.71 -3.00 9.33
N LYS A 157 20.61 -3.77 8.72
CA LYS A 157 20.33 -5.13 8.24
C LYS A 157 19.81 -6.06 9.35
N ASP A 158 20.20 -5.81 10.60
CA ASP A 158 19.70 -6.61 11.74
C ASP A 158 18.19 -6.46 11.95
N CYS A 159 17.58 -5.35 11.51
CA CYS A 159 16.13 -5.15 11.59
C CYS A 159 15.32 -6.09 10.69
N PHE A 160 15.98 -6.74 9.72
CA PHE A 160 15.37 -7.67 8.75
C PHE A 160 15.56 -9.14 9.17
N ARG A 161 16.13 -9.40 10.35
CA ARG A 161 16.29 -10.74 10.91
C ARG A 161 15.14 -11.01 11.88
N LEU A 162 14.38 -12.06 11.61
CA LEU A 162 13.38 -12.55 12.55
C LEU A 162 14.07 -13.26 13.73
N THR A 163 13.53 -13.07 14.94
CA THR A 163 13.97 -13.81 16.12
C THR A 163 13.63 -15.30 16.00
N GLU A 164 14.10 -16.12 16.93
CA GLU A 164 13.76 -17.54 16.98
C GLU A 164 12.24 -17.76 17.08
N SER A 165 11.57 -16.97 17.93
CA SER A 165 10.13 -16.96 18.12
C SER A 165 9.58 -15.55 17.85
N PRO A 166 9.35 -15.17 16.57
CA PRO A 166 8.79 -13.87 16.24
C PRO A 166 7.32 -13.79 16.69
N ASP A 167 6.85 -12.58 17.00
CA ASP A 167 5.43 -12.35 17.28
C ASP A 167 4.59 -12.79 16.06
N LYS A 168 3.50 -13.53 16.30
CA LYS A 168 2.61 -14.03 15.24
C LYS A 168 2.07 -12.91 14.34
N LYS A 169 1.89 -11.70 14.88
CA LYS A 169 1.46 -10.52 14.12
C LYS A 169 2.48 -10.15 13.04
N ILE A 170 3.78 -10.29 13.33
CA ILE A 170 4.85 -10.03 12.34
C ILE A 170 4.70 -10.98 11.15
N ILE A 171 4.59 -12.28 11.41
CA ILE A 171 4.44 -13.30 10.37
C ILE A 171 3.17 -13.07 9.56
N TRP A 172 2.04 -12.80 10.23
CA TRP A 172 0.79 -12.48 9.55
C TRP A 172 0.89 -11.22 8.68
N SER A 173 1.51 -10.15 9.19
CA SER A 173 1.63 -8.87 8.49
C SER A 173 2.45 -8.96 7.21
N LEU A 174 3.58 -9.67 7.26
CA LEU A 174 4.45 -9.86 6.10
C LEU A 174 3.91 -10.96 5.18
N GLY A 175 3.13 -11.90 5.71
CA GLY A 175 2.36 -12.88 4.94
C GLY A 175 1.40 -12.25 3.92
N LEU A 176 0.87 -11.06 4.23
CA LEU A 176 -0.01 -10.30 3.34
C LEU A 176 0.66 -9.94 2.00
N VAL A 177 2.00 -9.86 1.94
CA VAL A 177 2.74 -9.68 0.67
C VAL A 177 2.47 -10.85 -0.28
N TYR A 178 2.48 -12.09 0.22
CA TYR A 178 2.26 -13.29 -0.59
C TYR A 178 0.81 -13.37 -1.09
N GLU A 179 -0.16 -13.11 -0.21
CA GLU A 179 -1.58 -13.07 -0.58
C GLU A 179 -1.83 -11.99 -1.64
N LEU A 180 -1.22 -10.80 -1.51
CA LEU A 180 -1.30 -9.76 -2.53
C LEU A 180 -0.59 -10.12 -3.84
N LEU A 181 0.36 -11.07 -3.84
CA LEU A 181 1.03 -11.56 -5.05
C LEU A 181 0.33 -12.76 -5.71
N GLY A 182 -0.79 -13.22 -5.15
CA GLY A 182 -1.54 -14.37 -5.68
C GLY A 182 -1.11 -15.72 -5.11
N GLU A 183 -0.40 -15.75 -3.98
CA GLU A 183 0.00 -16.97 -3.31
C GLU A 183 -0.64 -17.10 -1.93
N GLU A 184 -1.29 -18.24 -1.71
CA GLU A 184 -1.87 -18.57 -0.41
C GLU A 184 -0.79 -18.68 0.68
N PHE A 185 -1.00 -17.95 1.77
CA PHE A 185 -0.11 -17.90 2.90
C PHE A 185 -0.85 -18.29 4.18
N ASN A 186 -0.37 -19.33 4.85
CA ASN A 186 -0.87 -19.72 6.17
C ASN A 186 0.14 -19.28 7.25
N PRO A 187 -0.19 -18.33 8.13
CA PRO A 187 0.72 -17.82 9.17
C PRO A 187 1.05 -18.86 10.26
N ASP A 188 0.21 -19.89 10.42
CA ASP A 188 0.42 -20.97 11.40
C ASP A 188 1.18 -22.17 10.78
N SER A 189 1.54 -22.11 9.50
CA SER A 189 2.37 -23.13 8.84
C SER A 189 3.79 -23.16 9.43
N SER A 190 4.37 -24.36 9.52
CA SER A 190 5.77 -24.55 9.92
C SER A 190 6.77 -23.84 9.01
N THR A 191 6.38 -23.55 7.75
CA THR A 191 7.22 -22.84 6.78
C THR A 191 6.98 -21.33 6.75
N ALA A 192 5.98 -20.81 7.46
CA ALA A 192 5.60 -19.39 7.39
C ALA A 192 6.76 -18.46 7.76
N LYS A 193 7.48 -18.79 8.84
CA LYS A 193 8.65 -18.02 9.29
C LYS A 193 9.77 -17.98 8.26
N SER A 194 10.16 -19.14 7.70
CA SER A 194 11.26 -19.21 6.75
C SER A 194 10.94 -18.41 5.49
N ARG A 195 9.70 -18.53 5.00
CA ARG A 195 9.23 -17.75 3.84
C ARG A 195 9.33 -16.25 4.09
N VAL A 196 8.80 -15.77 5.21
CA VAL A 196 8.91 -14.35 5.55
C VAL A 196 10.38 -13.92 5.67
N GLN A 197 11.25 -14.75 6.27
CA GLN A 197 12.68 -14.48 6.33
C GLN A 197 13.30 -14.40 4.93
N ASP A 198 12.90 -15.26 3.99
CA ASP A 198 13.39 -15.23 2.60
C ASP A 198 13.03 -13.92 1.91
N PHE A 199 11.79 -13.45 2.06
CA PHE A 199 11.38 -12.14 1.55
C PHE A 199 12.23 -10.99 2.15
N LEU A 200 12.49 -11.03 3.46
CA LEU A 200 13.35 -10.05 4.11
C LEU A 200 14.81 -10.14 3.61
N ASN A 201 15.30 -11.34 3.31
CA ASN A 201 16.62 -11.52 2.71
C ASN A 201 16.67 -10.91 1.30
N PHE A 202 15.66 -11.11 0.46
CA PHE A 202 15.56 -10.44 -0.84
C PHE A 202 15.56 -8.91 -0.72
N CYS A 203 14.94 -8.37 0.34
CA CYS A 203 15.01 -6.93 0.62
C CYS A 203 16.46 -6.50 0.85
N ILE A 204 17.22 -7.21 1.68
CA ILE A 204 18.62 -6.88 2.02
C ILE A 204 19.58 -7.10 0.85
N GLU A 205 19.33 -8.12 0.03
CA GLU A 205 20.12 -8.47 -1.15
C GLU A 205 19.85 -7.54 -2.34
N SER A 206 18.74 -6.79 -2.31
CA SER A 206 18.45 -5.79 -3.33
C SER A 206 19.48 -4.66 -3.30
N PRO A 207 20.01 -4.21 -4.46
CA PRO A 207 20.82 -3.00 -4.55
C PRO A 207 20.12 -1.76 -4.00
N ASN A 208 18.79 -1.73 -4.08
CA ASN A 208 17.96 -0.63 -3.61
C ASN A 208 16.66 -1.19 -3.02
N ILE A 209 16.60 -1.25 -1.68
CA ILE A 209 15.45 -1.82 -0.96
C ILE A 209 14.15 -1.08 -1.32
N SER A 210 14.19 0.25 -1.34
CA SER A 210 12.99 1.07 -1.62
C SER A 210 12.43 0.77 -3.02
N GLU A 211 13.29 0.71 -4.03
CA GLU A 211 12.91 0.39 -5.42
C GLU A 211 12.39 -1.04 -5.55
N PHE A 212 13.05 -2.02 -4.91
CA PHE A 212 12.57 -3.40 -4.88
C PHE A 212 11.18 -3.51 -4.26
N LEU A 213 10.92 -2.86 -3.13
CA LEU A 213 9.61 -2.87 -2.48
C LEU A 213 8.54 -2.17 -3.34
N MET A 214 8.91 -1.08 -4.03
CA MET A 214 8.05 -0.42 -5.01
C MET A 214 7.68 -1.37 -6.15
N ASP A 215 8.63 -2.13 -6.68
CA ASP A 215 8.39 -3.04 -7.80
C ASP A 215 7.62 -4.31 -7.39
N VAL A 216 7.85 -4.82 -6.19
CA VAL A 216 7.00 -5.86 -5.59
C VAL A 216 5.55 -5.39 -5.52
N SER A 217 5.34 -4.13 -5.11
CA SER A 217 3.99 -3.57 -4.97
C SER A 217 3.29 -3.32 -6.30
N LYS A 218 4.04 -3.04 -7.37
CA LYS A 218 3.49 -3.01 -8.74
C LYS A 218 3.08 -4.39 -9.25
N SER A 219 3.65 -5.45 -8.67
CA SER A 219 3.39 -6.84 -9.05
C SER A 219 2.20 -7.46 -8.31
N PHE A 220 1.53 -6.70 -7.43
CA PHE A 220 0.34 -7.16 -6.72
C PHE A 220 -0.81 -7.49 -7.68
N ASP A 221 -1.49 -8.59 -7.39
CA ASP A 221 -2.60 -9.13 -8.16
C ASP A 221 -3.93 -8.64 -7.56
N PHE A 222 -4.60 -7.74 -8.29
CA PHE A 222 -5.92 -7.20 -7.92
C PHE A 222 -7.05 -7.81 -8.75
N SER A 223 -6.87 -9.01 -9.31
CA SER A 223 -7.98 -9.79 -9.87
C SER A 223 -9.03 -10.10 -8.79
N ASP A 224 -10.29 -10.25 -9.17
CA ASP A 224 -11.36 -10.47 -8.19
C ASP A 224 -11.15 -11.76 -7.38
N ASN A 225 -10.66 -12.82 -8.02
CA ASN A 225 -10.33 -14.10 -7.35
C ASN A 225 -9.25 -13.91 -6.29
N ASN A 226 -8.16 -13.18 -6.59
CA ASN A 226 -7.13 -12.94 -5.60
C ASN A 226 -7.61 -12.03 -4.48
N VAL A 227 -8.44 -11.04 -4.79
CA VAL A 227 -8.99 -10.16 -3.75
C VAL A 227 -9.96 -10.89 -2.83
N ASP A 228 -10.70 -11.89 -3.28
CA ASP A 228 -11.48 -12.78 -2.39
C ASP A 228 -10.55 -13.57 -1.45
N ALA A 229 -9.41 -14.04 -1.96
CA ALA A 229 -8.40 -14.69 -1.14
C ALA A 229 -7.85 -13.74 -0.06
N VAL A 230 -7.49 -12.51 -0.43
CA VAL A 230 -7.04 -11.49 0.51
C VAL A 230 -8.14 -11.13 1.53
N GLU A 231 -9.41 -11.03 1.10
CA GLU A 231 -10.56 -10.77 1.98
C GLU A 231 -10.67 -11.86 3.07
N GLU A 232 -10.54 -13.12 2.70
CA GLU A 232 -10.54 -14.24 3.65
C GLU A 232 -9.35 -14.18 4.61
N TYR A 233 -8.15 -13.87 4.10
CA TYR A 233 -6.93 -13.78 4.91
C TYR A 233 -7.02 -12.71 6.01
N ILE A 234 -7.67 -11.59 5.72
CA ILE A 234 -7.83 -10.47 6.66
C ILE A 234 -9.08 -10.55 7.54
N LYS A 235 -10.02 -11.45 7.24
CA LYS A 235 -11.32 -11.54 7.91
C LYS A 235 -11.17 -11.72 9.42
N GLY A 236 -11.80 -10.84 10.19
CA GLY A 236 -11.73 -10.85 11.66
C GLY A 236 -10.39 -10.38 12.24
N LYS A 237 -9.50 -9.85 11.39
CA LYS A 237 -8.18 -9.30 11.73
C LYS A 237 -7.96 -7.93 11.07
N GLU A 238 -9.04 -7.23 10.76
CA GLU A 238 -8.99 -5.94 10.05
C GLU A 238 -8.30 -4.85 10.88
N ASP A 239 -8.35 -4.97 12.22
CA ASP A 239 -7.62 -4.11 13.16
C ASP A 239 -6.11 -4.25 12.97
N LEU A 240 -5.61 -5.46 12.70
CA LEU A 240 -4.20 -5.75 12.44
C LEU A 240 -3.66 -5.08 11.16
N LEU A 241 -4.50 -4.45 10.34
CA LEU A 241 -4.03 -3.63 9.22
C LEU A 241 -3.51 -2.25 9.67
N ALA A 242 -3.70 -1.86 10.93
CA ALA A 242 -3.21 -0.58 11.45
C ALA A 242 -1.68 -0.61 11.66
N PRO A 243 -0.89 0.25 10.96
CA PRO A 243 0.57 0.28 11.11
C PRO A 243 1.04 0.49 12.56
N GLN A 244 0.26 1.22 13.36
CA GLN A 244 0.58 1.56 14.75
C GLN A 244 0.71 0.33 15.64
N ILE A 245 -0.04 -0.74 15.37
CA ILE A 245 0.00 -1.98 16.16
C ILE A 245 1.41 -2.59 16.16
N TYR A 246 2.14 -2.43 15.05
CA TYR A 246 3.47 -3.00 14.88
C TYR A 246 4.58 -2.11 15.41
N THR A 247 4.33 -0.82 15.66
CA THR A 247 5.40 0.11 16.09
C THR A 247 6.09 -0.29 17.38
N GLN A 248 5.42 -1.07 18.22
CA GLN A 248 5.96 -1.59 19.47
C GLN A 248 6.68 -2.95 19.31
N VAL A 249 6.43 -3.67 18.22
CA VAL A 249 6.85 -5.06 18.02
C VAL A 249 7.91 -5.18 16.92
N SER A 250 7.72 -4.47 15.81
CA SER A 250 8.67 -4.34 14.70
C SER A 250 8.41 -3.06 13.92
N GLN A 251 9.35 -2.12 13.98
CA GLN A 251 9.30 -0.87 13.20
C GLN A 251 9.23 -1.16 11.69
N LEU A 252 9.99 -2.17 11.23
CA LEU A 252 9.98 -2.62 9.84
C LEU A 252 8.57 -3.05 9.39
N CYS A 253 7.90 -3.87 10.21
CA CYS A 253 6.52 -4.29 9.93
C CYS A 253 5.55 -3.10 9.92
N GLY A 254 5.71 -2.16 10.85
CA GLY A 254 4.89 -0.94 10.87
C GLY A 254 5.03 -0.13 9.59
N LEU A 255 6.26 0.06 9.11
CA LEU A 255 6.54 0.78 7.86
C LEU A 255 6.01 0.01 6.64
N MET A 256 6.19 -1.31 6.57
CA MET A 256 5.64 -2.16 5.50
C MET A 256 4.11 -2.12 5.46
N MET A 257 3.47 -2.13 6.63
CA MET A 257 2.01 -2.12 6.75
C MET A 257 1.38 -0.84 6.21
N VAL A 258 2.11 0.29 6.14
CA VAL A 258 1.60 1.51 5.47
C VAL A 258 1.21 1.20 4.02
N SER A 259 2.12 0.60 3.26
CA SER A 259 1.90 0.27 1.85
C SER A 259 0.96 -0.93 1.66
N LEU A 260 1.06 -1.95 2.52
CA LEU A 260 0.17 -3.12 2.44
C LEU A 260 -1.29 -2.74 2.72
N ARG A 261 -1.52 -1.88 3.72
CA ARG A 261 -2.84 -1.34 4.01
C ARG A 261 -3.39 -0.53 2.83
N GLU A 262 -2.56 0.27 2.16
CA GLU A 262 -2.97 0.98 0.93
C GLU A 262 -3.40 0.01 -0.17
N ALA A 263 -2.69 -1.09 -0.36
CA ALA A 263 -3.08 -2.13 -1.32
C ALA A 263 -4.44 -2.76 -0.95
N VAL A 264 -4.69 -3.06 0.33
CA VAL A 264 -5.98 -3.59 0.81
C VAL A 264 -7.11 -2.56 0.66
N VAL A 265 -6.85 -1.26 0.89
CA VAL A 265 -7.80 -0.17 0.60
C VAL A 265 -8.11 -0.14 -0.89
N TYR A 266 -7.09 -0.16 -1.74
CA TYR A 266 -7.25 -0.16 -3.20
C TYR A 266 -8.01 -1.39 -3.69
N ALA A 267 -7.82 -2.55 -3.06
CA ALA A 267 -8.51 -3.80 -3.38
C ALA A 267 -10.02 -3.77 -3.08
N GLY A 268 -10.48 -2.82 -2.26
CA GLY A 268 -11.91 -2.66 -1.94
C GLY A 268 -12.31 -3.23 -0.58
N LEU A 269 -11.34 -3.60 0.26
CA LEU A 269 -11.58 -4.42 1.44
C LEU A 269 -11.67 -3.63 2.76
N ILE A 270 -11.44 -2.32 2.74
CA ILE A 270 -11.57 -1.47 3.94
C ILE A 270 -12.79 -0.55 3.80
N LYS A 271 -13.85 -0.90 4.54
CA LYS A 271 -15.10 -0.13 4.57
C LYS A 271 -14.85 1.35 4.88
N GLY A 272 -15.49 2.21 4.09
CA GLY A 272 -15.42 3.68 4.24
C GLY A 272 -14.10 4.32 3.80
N LYS A 273 -13.09 3.55 3.40
CA LYS A 273 -11.79 4.07 2.90
C LYS A 273 -11.50 3.66 1.46
N SER A 274 -12.06 2.54 0.99
CA SER A 274 -11.83 2.03 -0.36
C SER A 274 -12.43 2.91 -1.48
N PRO A 275 -11.80 2.95 -2.67
CA PRO A 275 -12.34 3.66 -3.82
C PRO A 275 -13.71 3.11 -4.23
N VAL A 276 -14.65 4.02 -4.53
CA VAL A 276 -16.04 3.64 -4.86
C VAL A 276 -16.11 2.78 -6.12
N TRP A 277 -15.31 3.09 -7.16
CA TRP A 277 -15.26 2.29 -8.38
C TRP A 277 -14.87 0.83 -8.10
N ARG A 278 -13.98 0.60 -7.12
CA ARG A 278 -13.53 -0.74 -6.76
C ARG A 278 -14.62 -1.48 -6.00
N ILE A 279 -15.26 -0.82 -5.02
CA ILE A 279 -16.40 -1.39 -4.29
C ILE A 279 -17.49 -1.79 -5.26
N TYR A 280 -17.83 -0.92 -6.21
CA TYR A 280 -18.81 -1.17 -7.25
C TYR A 280 -18.43 -2.36 -8.14
N SER A 281 -17.22 -2.38 -8.70
CA SER A 281 -16.72 -3.48 -9.52
C SER A 281 -16.77 -4.82 -8.79
N ARG A 282 -16.44 -4.82 -7.49
CA ARG A 282 -16.46 -6.01 -6.63
C ARG A 282 -17.88 -6.52 -6.38
N LEU A 283 -18.84 -5.62 -6.16
CA LEU A 283 -20.25 -5.98 -6.03
C LEU A 283 -20.80 -6.58 -7.33
N GLN A 284 -20.46 -6.01 -8.48
CA GLN A 284 -20.83 -6.55 -9.80
C GLN A 284 -20.26 -7.96 -10.02
N TYR A 285 -18.98 -8.18 -9.68
CA TYR A 285 -18.38 -9.51 -9.72
C TYR A 285 -19.12 -10.50 -8.81
N LYS A 286 -19.38 -10.13 -7.54
CA LYS A 286 -20.04 -11.02 -6.58
C LYS A 286 -21.46 -11.38 -7.05
N LYS A 287 -22.19 -10.41 -7.60
CA LYS A 287 -23.49 -10.62 -8.24
C LYS A 287 -23.40 -11.64 -9.38
N ALA A 288 -22.48 -11.44 -10.33
CA ALA A 288 -22.31 -12.32 -11.48
C ALA A 288 -21.94 -13.76 -11.05
N VAL A 289 -21.09 -13.93 -10.04
CA VAL A 289 -20.75 -15.26 -9.52
C VAL A 289 -21.96 -15.93 -8.87
N MET A 290 -22.81 -15.19 -8.16
CA MET A 290 -24.02 -15.74 -7.55
C MET A 290 -25.10 -16.10 -8.57
N GLU A 291 -25.29 -15.26 -9.59
CA GLU A 291 -26.25 -15.52 -10.68
C GLU A 291 -25.85 -16.72 -11.54
N ASN A 292 -24.54 -16.94 -11.76
CA ASN A 292 -24.02 -18.10 -12.49
C ASN A 292 -23.93 -19.39 -11.64
N ARG A 293 -24.29 -19.34 -10.35
CA ARG A 293 -24.41 -20.52 -9.47
C ARG A 293 -25.83 -21.10 -9.45
N VAL A 294 -26.78 -20.46 -10.15
CA VAL A 294 -28.19 -20.88 -10.27
C VAL A 294 -28.39 -21.73 -11.52
#